data_AF-A0A7G6Y9E2-F1
#
_entry.id   AF-A0A7G6Y9E2-F1
#
_cell.length_a   1.000
_cell.length_b   1.000
_cell.length_c   1.000
_cell.angle_alpha   90.00
_cell.angle_beta   90.00
_cell.angle_gamma   90.00
#
_symmetry.space_group_name_H-M   'P 1'
#
loop_
_entity.id
_entity.type
_entity.pdbx_description
1 polymer ?
#
loop_
_entity_poly.entity_id
_entity_poly.type
_entity_poly.pdbx_seq_one_letter_code
_entity_poly.pdbx_strand_id
1 'polypeptide(L)'
;MTGAHEASAGPSPLDPSQLRFLTKGVTPEEIAAVTAVLATAAAEAAAAARDARPQRGPDGWERSQRGLRKPLTPGPGVWRSFSG
;
A
#
# COMPACT_ATOMS: atom_id res chain seq x y z
N MET A 1 -3.68 30.05 3.62
CA MET A 1 -3.55 28.70 4.23
C MET A 1 -2.90 27.80 3.19
N THR A 2 -1.56 27.74 3.17
CA THR A 2 -0.84 26.92 2.18
C THR A 2 0.30 26.24 2.89
N GLY A 3 0.04 25.05 3.41
CA GLY A 3 1.08 24.09 3.78
C GLY A 3 1.23 23.14 2.61
N ALA A 4 2.36 23.24 1.90
CA ALA A 4 2.71 22.36 0.80
C ALA A 4 2.74 20.91 1.29
N HIS A 5 2.25 20.00 0.45
CA HIS A 5 2.52 18.57 0.59
C HIS A 5 4.02 18.36 0.45
N GLU A 6 4.72 18.38 1.58
CA GLU A 6 6.03 17.76 1.69
C GLU A 6 5.78 16.26 1.47
N ALA A 7 5.95 15.83 0.22
CA ALA A 7 5.85 14.44 -0.18
C ALA A 7 6.82 13.67 0.71
N SER A 8 6.29 13.02 1.74
CA SER A 8 7.07 12.16 2.61
C SER A 8 7.72 11.13 1.70
N ALA A 9 9.03 11.27 1.49
CA ALA A 9 9.81 10.33 0.71
C ALA A 9 9.78 9.00 1.47
N GLY A 10 8.76 8.19 1.18
CA GLY A 10 8.76 6.79 1.57
C GLY A 10 10.03 6.13 1.06
N PRO A 11 10.45 4.99 1.64
CA PRO A 11 11.66 4.31 1.21
C PRO A 11 11.64 4.16 -0.31
N SER A 12 12.65 4.72 -0.96
CA SER A 12 12.80 4.61 -2.41
C SER A 12 12.81 3.11 -2.75
N PRO A 13 11.97 2.65 -3.70
CA PRO A 13 11.88 1.23 -4.02
C PRO A 13 13.17 0.66 -4.63
N LEU A 14 14.12 1.54 -4.99
CA LEU A 14 15.46 1.18 -5.41
C LEU A 14 16.50 1.67 -4.41
N ASP A 15 17.30 0.72 -3.91
CA ASP A 15 18.46 0.98 -3.09
C ASP A 15 19.68 1.24 -4.00
N PRO A 16 20.39 2.39 -3.86
CA PRO A 16 21.59 2.68 -4.66
C PRO A 16 22.68 1.61 -4.55
N SER A 17 22.72 0.81 -3.48
CA SER A 17 23.68 -0.30 -3.33
C SER A 17 23.49 -1.42 -4.38
N GLN A 18 22.31 -1.47 -5.03
CA GLN A 18 21.98 -2.45 -6.06
C GLN A 18 22.46 -2.05 -7.47
N LEU A 19 22.92 -0.80 -7.65
CA LEU A 19 23.34 -0.27 -8.95
C LEU A 19 24.87 -0.38 -9.10
N ARG A 20 25.32 -0.84 -10.28
CA ARG A 20 26.74 -0.87 -10.64
C ARG A 20 26.99 -0.17 -11.97
N PHE A 21 27.79 0.87 -11.94
CA PHE A 21 28.23 1.60 -13.13
C PHE A 21 29.47 0.92 -13.72
N LEU A 22 29.36 0.42 -14.96
CA LEU A 22 30.46 -0.24 -15.67
C LEU A 22 31.28 0.73 -16.51
N THR A 23 30.66 1.83 -16.94
CA THR A 23 31.30 2.90 -17.71
C THR A 23 32.31 3.62 -16.84
N LYS A 24 33.50 3.89 -17.38
CA LYS A 24 34.52 4.67 -16.69
C LYS A 24 34.22 6.16 -16.77
N GLY A 25 34.60 6.91 -15.74
CA GLY A 25 34.53 8.38 -15.76
C GLY A 25 33.13 8.97 -15.55
N VAL A 26 32.16 8.18 -15.08
CA VAL A 26 30.84 8.70 -14.72
C VAL A 26 30.98 9.62 -13.51
N THR A 27 30.44 10.83 -13.61
CA THR A 27 30.54 11.83 -12.54
C THR A 27 29.54 11.54 -11.42
N PRO A 28 29.78 12.06 -10.19
CA PRO A 28 28.82 11.94 -9.10
C PRO A 28 27.43 12.50 -9.46
N GLU A 29 27.38 13.59 -10.22
CA GLU A 29 26.15 14.23 -10.67
C GLU A 29 25.38 13.34 -11.66
N GLU A 30 26.08 12.69 -12.59
CA GLU A 30 25.47 11.73 -13.52
C GLU A 30 24.93 10.50 -12.79
N ILE A 31 25.70 9.97 -11.82
CA ILE A 31 25.25 8.87 -10.95
C ILE A 31 23.96 9.26 -10.23
N ALA A 32 23.91 10.45 -9.64
CA ALA A 32 22.74 10.94 -8.93
C ALA A 32 21.53 11.11 -9.86
N ALA A 33 21.73 11.69 -11.05
CA ALA A 33 20.67 11.89 -12.04
C ALA A 33 20.08 10.56 -12.51
N VAL A 34 20.92 9.60 -12.90
CA VAL A 34 20.48 8.27 -13.35
C VAL A 34 19.77 7.52 -12.23
N THR A 35 20.31 7.56 -11.01
CA THR A 35 19.70 6.91 -9.85
C THR A 35 18.32 7.49 -9.54
N ALA A 36 18.16 8.82 -9.61
CA ALA A 36 16.87 9.48 -9.39
C ALA A 36 15.83 9.09 -10.44
N VAL A 37 16.22 9.02 -11.72
CA VAL A 37 15.32 8.58 -12.81
C VAL A 37 14.88 7.13 -12.60
N LEU A 38 15.83 6.24 -12.29
CA LEU A 38 15.50 4.83 -12.04
C LEU A 38 14.60 4.68 -10.81
N ALA A 39 14.92 5.35 -9.70
CA ALA A 39 14.12 5.36 -8.48
C ALA A 39 12.67 5.79 -8.75
N THR A 40 12.50 6.85 -9.54
CA THR A 40 11.18 7.36 -9.94
C THR A 40 10.44 6.32 -10.79
N ALA A 41 11.07 5.77 -11.83
CA ALA A 41 10.45 4.75 -12.67
C ALA A 41 10.04 3.49 -11.88
N ALA A 42 10.85 3.06 -10.92
CA ALA A 42 10.52 1.93 -10.05
C ALA A 42 9.35 2.24 -9.10
N ALA A 43 9.26 3.46 -8.59
CA ALA A 43 8.13 3.89 -7.77
C ALA A 43 6.82 3.90 -8.57
N GLU A 44 6.85 4.42 -9.79
CA GLU A 44 5.70 4.39 -10.70
C GLU A 44 5.29 2.95 -11.05
N ALA A 45 6.25 2.09 -11.37
CA ALA A 45 5.96 0.67 -11.63
C ALA A 45 5.36 -0.03 -10.41
N ALA A 46 5.86 0.26 -9.20
CA ALA A 46 5.30 -0.29 -7.96
C ALA A 46 3.90 0.26 -7.67
N ALA A 47 3.62 1.52 -7.97
CA ALA A 47 2.27 2.10 -7.85
C ALA A 47 1.31 1.45 -8.85
N ALA A 48 1.69 1.36 -10.12
CA ALA A 48 0.90 0.68 -11.15
C ALA A 48 0.61 -0.79 -10.80
N ALA A 49 1.59 -1.50 -10.21
CA ALA A 49 1.38 -2.87 -9.74
C ALA A 49 0.40 -2.97 -8.57
N ARG A 50 0.35 -1.95 -7.67
CA ARG A 50 -0.65 -1.88 -6.60
C ARG A 50 -2.04 -1.63 -7.16
N ASP A 51 -2.15 -0.76 -8.16
CA ASP A 51 -3.44 -0.42 -8.80
C ASP A 51 -3.96 -1.56 -9.69
N ALA A 52 -3.05 -2.29 -10.34
CA ALA A 52 -3.38 -3.48 -11.11
C ALA A 52 -3.76 -4.68 -10.23
N ARG A 53 -3.59 -4.59 -8.90
CA ARG A 53 -4.01 -5.65 -8.00
C ARG A 53 -5.53 -5.78 -8.11
N PRO A 54 -6.06 -6.97 -8.43
CA PRO A 54 -7.50 -7.15 -8.56
C PRO A 54 -8.18 -6.67 -7.27
N GLN A 55 -9.21 -5.85 -7.43
CA GLN A 55 -10.02 -5.36 -6.32
C GLN A 55 -10.34 -6.56 -5.45
N ARG A 56 -9.84 -6.54 -4.20
CA ARG A 56 -9.93 -7.72 -3.35
C ARG A 56 -11.43 -8.02 -3.23
N GLY A 57 -11.85 -9.18 -3.73
CA GLY A 57 -13.25 -9.60 -3.62
C GLY A 57 -13.68 -9.59 -2.16
N PRO A 58 -15.00 -9.59 -1.89
CA PRO A 58 -15.51 -9.35 -0.55
C PRO A 58 -14.84 -10.28 0.46
N ASP A 59 -14.30 -9.66 1.51
CA ASP A 59 -13.54 -10.39 2.52
C ASP A 59 -14.44 -11.35 3.31
N GLY A 60 -13.85 -12.13 4.23
CA GLY A 60 -14.61 -13.09 5.02
C GLY A 60 -15.74 -12.45 5.84
N TRP A 61 -15.55 -11.19 6.25
CA TRP A 61 -16.50 -10.42 7.03
C TRP A 61 -17.64 -9.86 6.17
N GLU A 62 -17.35 -9.25 5.02
CA GLU A 62 -18.35 -8.79 4.05
C GLU A 62 -19.19 -9.95 3.50
N ARG A 63 -18.63 -11.16 3.39
CA ARG A 63 -19.40 -12.36 3.04
C ARG A 63 -20.32 -12.80 4.17
N SER A 64 -19.84 -12.85 5.42
CA SER A 64 -20.65 -13.30 6.56
C SER A 64 -21.83 -12.35 6.86
N GLN A 65 -21.66 -11.04 6.65
CA GLN A 65 -22.72 -10.05 6.82
C GLN A 65 -23.95 -10.28 5.93
N ARG A 66 -23.80 -10.89 4.75
CA ARG A 66 -24.95 -11.15 3.85
C ARG A 66 -25.96 -12.12 4.45
N GLY A 67 -25.49 -13.08 5.27
CA GLY A 67 -26.35 -14.01 6.00
C GLY A 67 -27.17 -13.36 7.11
N LEU A 68 -26.72 -12.21 7.62
CA LEU A 68 -27.35 -11.46 8.71
C LEU A 68 -28.39 -10.44 8.23
N ARG A 69 -28.77 -10.45 6.94
CA ARG A 69 -29.78 -9.53 6.39
C ARG A 69 -31.21 -9.78 6.86
N LYS A 70 -31.43 -10.86 7.61
CA LYS A 70 -32.68 -11.09 8.33
C LYS A 70 -32.50 -10.55 9.75
N PRO A 71 -33.53 -9.88 10.31
CA PRO A 71 -33.52 -9.52 11.72
C PRO A 71 -33.16 -10.75 12.57
N LEU A 72 -32.08 -10.64 13.34
CA LEU A 72 -31.72 -11.66 14.31
C LEU A 72 -32.79 -11.65 15.39
N THR A 73 -33.62 -12.69 15.44
CA THR A 73 -34.61 -12.82 16.50
C THR A 73 -33.89 -13.23 17.78
N PRO A 74 -33.83 -12.37 18.81
CA PRO A 74 -33.35 -12.78 20.12
C PRO A 74 -34.26 -13.89 20.64
N GLY A 75 -33.68 -15.00 21.08
CA GLY A 75 -34.46 -15.98 21.83
C GLY A 75 -34.95 -15.38 23.16
N PRO A 76 -36.11 -15.79 23.68
CA PRO A 76 -36.56 -15.39 25.01
C PRO A 76 -35.49 -15.67 26.07
N GLY A 77 -35.07 -14.64 26.82
CA GLY A 77 -34.09 -14.76 27.91
C GLY A 77 -32.61 -14.82 27.50
N VAL A 78 -32.28 -14.81 26.20
CA VAL A 78 -30.93 -15.19 25.75
C VAL A 78 -29.92 -14.02 25.82
N TRP A 79 -30.37 -12.78 25.67
CA TRP A 79 -29.46 -11.61 25.55
C TRP A 79 -29.19 -10.91 26.89
N ARG A 80 -29.67 -11.46 28.01
CA ARG A 80 -29.53 -10.89 29.36
C ARG A 80 -28.91 -11.86 30.37
N SER A 81 -28.22 -12.90 29.90
CA SER A 81 -27.44 -13.79 30.77
C SER A 81 -26.00 -13.26 30.93
N PHE A 82 -25.86 -12.12 31.60
CA PHE A 82 -24.60 -11.77 32.25
C PHE A 82 -24.88 -11.65 33.74
N SER A 83 -24.37 -12.61 34.50
CA SER A 83 -24.40 -12.63 35.96
C SER A 83 -22.95 -12.76 36.44
N GLY A 84 -22.40 -11.68 36.99
CA GLY A 84 -21.12 -11.67 37.71
C GLY A 84 -19.90 -11.66 36.81
#